data_AF-A0A7C7D0C9-F1
#
_entry.id   AF-A0A7C7D0C9-F1
#
_cell.length_a   1.000
_cell.length_b   1.000
_cell.length_c   1.000
_cell.angle_alpha   90.00
_cell.angle_beta   90.00
_cell.angle_gamma   90.00
#
_symmetry.space_group_name_H-M   'P 1'
#
loop_
_entity.id
_entity.type
_entity.pdbx_description
1 polymer ?
#
loop_
_entity_poly.entity_id
_entity_poly.type
_entity_poly.pdbx_seq_one_letter_code
_entity_poly.pdbx_strand_id
1 'polypeptide(L)'
;KEVDMNSINTKIIEKTKLLGVYRENLDMAEISKNNIESEADKLEQELKFLKMQIEQDTAYMIAKSLKEGEPCPVCGSTNHPSPAHYTWLETGIETRPETRDKTRTETKTEVKTEIGSELGPETENYTDDSAYTIDHNLYIKDNIKELEDKLKRAELEYSKYEAALREAEKKCMHINEQVRSENDQVIQLKTDLEKKKEEMAKLKEELPDKMKWLTLELMEKEIEKLNNLAEEKQKEIDIWEKRLDTINEKIKKGEDILNSYKVDESSVKSQFKVNKENLKSIENDMENACRVFNEKDKLFKDFINKYNIKGASTELERIANNERDIEQFQEKIKQKEEQVKIIRNKLDELQEERQKLGNIFSQFQTEHKNAAEIKAEKRLKVKELGGECNIEDEIKLIDKKLLDIGRQDKALSELIKKLEEQYNKMNLERSTLENQRKIYKENLERDNYRLEVSLKEKGFNNKEEAQKSVIKKEKRKELKEEIDEYEKVEGNLTAQKNLLLKKLDNRNITEEEW
;
A
#
# COMPACT_ATOMS: atom_id res chain seq x y z
N LYS A 1 -52.47 -36.14 84.88
CA LYS A 1 -53.83 -36.03 84.30
C LYS A 1 -54.83 -36.98 84.96
N GLU A 2 -54.66 -38.31 84.87
CA GLU A 2 -55.63 -39.26 85.48
C GLU A 2 -55.70 -39.17 87.02
N VAL A 3 -54.55 -39.05 87.69
CA VAL A 3 -54.47 -38.84 89.15
C VAL A 3 -55.21 -37.55 89.57
N ASP A 4 -55.02 -36.47 88.81
CA ASP A 4 -55.66 -35.17 89.09
C ASP A 4 -57.18 -35.24 88.89
N MET A 5 -57.62 -35.93 87.83
CA MET A 5 -59.03 -36.14 87.53
C MET A 5 -59.74 -36.96 88.62
N ASN A 6 -59.08 -38.00 89.16
CA ASN A 6 -59.60 -38.77 90.28
C ASN A 6 -59.70 -37.91 91.56
N SER A 7 -58.74 -37.01 91.81
CA SER A 7 -58.78 -36.07 92.94
C SER A 7 -59.96 -35.09 92.84
N ILE A 8 -60.22 -34.54 91.64
CA ILE A 8 -61.35 -33.61 91.42
C ILE A 8 -62.71 -34.34 91.50
N ASN A 9 -62.83 -35.56 90.95
CA ASN A 9 -64.05 -36.35 91.05
C ASN A 9 -64.47 -36.60 92.52
N THR A 10 -63.52 -36.87 93.42
CA THR A 10 -63.81 -37.03 94.86
C THR A 10 -64.38 -35.75 95.47
N LYS A 11 -63.83 -34.57 95.14
CA LYS A 11 -64.34 -33.27 95.59
C LYS A 11 -65.76 -32.98 95.08
N ILE A 12 -66.04 -33.30 93.81
CA ILE A 12 -67.37 -33.18 93.22
C ILE A 12 -68.38 -34.04 94.00
N ILE A 13 -68.02 -35.28 94.36
CA ILE A 13 -68.90 -36.18 95.13
C ILE A 13 -69.17 -35.60 96.53
N GLU A 14 -68.15 -35.09 97.22
CA GLU A 14 -68.29 -34.47 98.55
C GLU A 14 -69.18 -33.22 98.51
N LYS A 15 -68.96 -32.32 97.55
CA LYS A 15 -69.77 -31.11 97.37
C LYS A 15 -71.20 -31.40 96.93
N THR A 16 -71.41 -32.44 96.12
CA THR A 16 -72.76 -32.87 95.72
C THR A 16 -73.56 -33.40 96.92
N LYS A 17 -72.93 -34.16 97.83
CA LYS A 17 -73.54 -34.56 99.11
C LYS A 17 -73.88 -33.35 99.97
N LEU A 18 -72.96 -32.40 100.09
CA LEU A 18 -73.16 -31.16 100.84
C LEU A 18 -74.35 -30.34 100.30
N LEU A 19 -74.48 -30.26 98.97
CA LEU A 19 -75.58 -29.60 98.29
C LEU A 19 -76.93 -30.30 98.52
N GLY A 20 -76.95 -31.63 98.63
CA GLY A 20 -78.15 -32.38 99.03
C GLY A 20 -78.64 -31.96 100.42
N VAL A 21 -77.74 -31.95 101.42
CA VAL A 21 -78.05 -31.51 102.79
C VAL A 21 -78.54 -30.06 102.83
N TYR A 22 -77.97 -29.15 102.03
CA TYR A 22 -78.47 -27.77 102.00
C TYR A 22 -79.84 -27.62 101.32
N ARG A 23 -80.22 -28.48 100.37
CA ARG A 23 -81.59 -28.51 99.82
C ARG A 23 -82.59 -29.03 100.86
N GLU A 24 -82.29 -30.12 101.54
CA GLU A 24 -83.15 -30.67 102.62
C GLU A 24 -83.41 -29.62 103.72
N ASN A 25 -82.39 -28.83 104.09
CA ASN A 25 -82.54 -27.72 105.03
C ASN A 25 -83.38 -26.54 104.47
N LEU A 26 -83.35 -26.32 103.16
CA LEU A 26 -84.12 -25.27 102.48
C LEU A 26 -85.60 -25.68 102.43
N ASP A 27 -85.90 -26.92 102.04
CA ASP A 27 -87.25 -27.49 102.03
C ASP A 27 -87.86 -27.44 103.45
N MET A 28 -87.10 -27.80 104.49
CA MET A 28 -87.53 -27.71 105.88
C MET A 28 -87.78 -26.26 106.35
N ALA A 29 -86.96 -25.30 105.92
CA ALA A 29 -87.15 -23.89 106.25
C ALA A 29 -88.40 -23.31 105.55
N GLU A 30 -88.68 -23.73 104.32
CA GLU A 30 -89.89 -23.35 103.56
C GLU A 30 -91.16 -23.92 104.20
N ILE A 31 -91.15 -25.18 104.65
CA ILE A 31 -92.25 -25.79 105.40
C ILE A 31 -92.52 -25.02 106.71
N SER A 32 -91.48 -24.71 107.49
CA SER A 32 -91.62 -23.93 108.74
C SER A 32 -92.16 -22.52 108.49
N LYS A 33 -91.68 -21.85 107.43
CA LYS A 33 -92.16 -20.52 107.02
C LYS A 33 -93.66 -20.54 106.71
N ASN A 34 -94.11 -21.46 105.86
CA ASN A 34 -95.51 -21.59 105.45
C ASN A 34 -96.45 -21.92 106.63
N ASN A 35 -95.97 -22.70 107.61
CA ASN A 35 -96.74 -23.00 108.83
C ASN A 35 -96.96 -21.75 109.70
N ILE A 36 -95.92 -20.92 109.89
CA ILE A 36 -95.99 -19.69 110.69
C ILE A 36 -96.83 -18.63 110.00
N GLU A 37 -96.76 -18.53 108.67
CA GLU A 37 -97.64 -17.66 107.86
C GLU A 37 -99.12 -18.04 108.09
N SER A 38 -99.45 -19.34 108.02
CA SER A 38 -100.81 -19.85 108.33
C SER A 38 -101.25 -19.67 109.79
N GLU A 39 -100.32 -19.52 110.74
CA GLU A 39 -100.63 -19.26 112.15
C GLU A 39 -100.84 -17.76 112.41
N ALA A 40 -100.04 -16.90 111.78
CA ALA A 40 -100.22 -15.44 111.80
C ALA A 40 -101.59 -15.04 111.20
N ASP A 41 -101.97 -15.61 110.06
CA ASP A 41 -103.29 -15.40 109.42
C ASP A 41 -104.47 -15.69 110.37
N LYS A 42 -104.37 -16.75 111.18
CA LYS A 42 -105.42 -17.12 112.15
C LYS A 42 -105.47 -16.13 113.31
N LEU A 43 -104.31 -15.78 113.87
CA LEU A 43 -104.21 -14.80 114.95
C LEU A 43 -104.75 -13.42 114.54
N GLU A 44 -104.52 -12.99 113.29
CA GLU A 44 -105.07 -11.74 112.77
C GLU A 44 -106.61 -11.79 112.65
N GLN A 45 -107.17 -12.92 112.21
CA GLN A 45 -108.62 -13.13 112.14
C GLN A 45 -109.28 -13.13 113.53
N GLU A 46 -108.69 -13.81 114.51
CA GLU A 46 -109.16 -13.82 115.91
C GLU A 46 -109.11 -12.41 116.53
N LEU A 47 -108.02 -11.67 116.31
CA LEU A 47 -107.89 -10.27 116.75
C LEU A 47 -109.00 -9.37 116.24
N LYS A 48 -109.34 -9.54 114.96
CA LYS A 48 -110.39 -8.78 114.29
C LYS A 48 -111.78 -9.10 114.88
N PHE A 49 -112.02 -10.35 115.25
CA PHE A 49 -113.25 -10.78 115.90
C PHE A 49 -113.39 -10.21 117.32
N LEU A 50 -112.36 -10.34 118.17
CA LEU A 50 -112.40 -9.82 119.55
C LEU A 50 -112.56 -8.29 119.59
N LYS A 51 -111.90 -7.54 118.69
CA LYS A 51 -112.06 -6.08 118.61
C LYS A 51 -113.52 -5.67 118.34
N MET A 52 -114.19 -6.35 117.42
CA MET A 52 -115.60 -6.12 117.10
C MET A 52 -116.54 -6.42 118.29
N GLN A 53 -116.20 -7.40 119.13
CA GLN A 53 -116.98 -7.76 120.32
C GLN A 53 -116.89 -6.69 121.43
N ILE A 54 -115.70 -6.12 121.69
CA ILE A 54 -115.56 -4.99 122.64
C ILE A 54 -116.41 -3.79 122.21
N GLU A 55 -116.44 -3.46 120.92
CA GLU A 55 -117.24 -2.33 120.42
C GLU A 55 -118.74 -2.52 120.70
N GLN A 56 -119.25 -3.76 120.66
CA GLN A 56 -120.63 -4.09 121.02
C GLN A 56 -120.87 -4.06 122.53
N ASP A 57 -120.00 -4.67 123.34
CA ASP A 57 -120.15 -4.71 124.81
C ASP A 57 -120.00 -3.33 125.46
N THR A 58 -119.11 -2.48 124.94
CA THR A 58 -118.97 -1.09 125.40
C THR A 58 -120.20 -0.25 125.06
N ALA A 59 -120.78 -0.41 123.86
CA ALA A 59 -122.04 0.22 123.50
C ALA A 59 -123.20 -0.23 124.40
N TYR A 60 -123.26 -1.53 124.75
CA TYR A 60 -124.28 -2.05 125.65
C TYR A 60 -124.17 -1.51 127.08
N MET A 61 -122.96 -1.53 127.67
CA MET A 61 -122.77 -1.13 129.08
C MET A 61 -123.21 0.31 129.34
N ILE A 62 -122.97 1.22 128.38
CA ILE A 62 -123.41 2.61 128.46
C ILE A 62 -124.95 2.71 128.52
N ALA A 63 -125.66 1.91 127.73
CA ALA A 63 -127.12 1.91 127.73
C ALA A 63 -127.73 1.36 129.03
N LYS A 64 -127.11 0.33 129.64
CA LYS A 64 -127.58 -0.26 130.91
C LYS A 64 -127.49 0.71 132.09
N SER A 65 -126.50 1.62 132.09
CA SER A 65 -126.29 2.59 133.18
C SER A 65 -127.29 3.76 133.20
N LEU A 66 -128.13 3.90 132.18
CA LEU A 66 -129.04 5.03 132.05
C LEU A 66 -130.37 4.84 132.79
N LYS A 67 -130.70 5.81 133.64
CA LYS A 67 -131.98 5.85 134.38
C LYS A 67 -132.97 6.78 133.70
N GLU A 68 -134.23 6.39 133.75
CA GLU A 68 -135.32 7.06 133.04
C GLU A 68 -135.51 8.50 133.55
N GLY A 69 -135.28 9.48 132.67
CA GLY A 69 -135.25 10.91 132.99
C GLY A 69 -133.85 11.55 132.99
N GLU A 70 -132.76 10.79 133.06
CA GLU A 70 -131.39 11.32 132.91
C GLU A 70 -130.97 11.38 131.42
N PRO A 71 -130.18 12.41 131.00
CA PRO A 71 -129.70 12.51 129.64
C PRO A 71 -128.55 11.53 129.33
N CYS A 72 -128.64 10.81 128.21
CA CYS A 72 -127.63 9.86 127.73
C CYS A 72 -126.24 10.49 127.54
N PRO A 73 -125.13 9.94 128.08
CA PRO A 73 -123.80 10.53 127.96
C PRO A 73 -123.21 10.49 126.53
N VAL A 74 -123.76 9.67 125.62
CA VAL A 74 -123.29 9.59 124.22
C VAL A 74 -124.01 10.56 123.29
N CYS A 75 -125.27 10.92 123.56
CA CYS A 75 -126.07 11.76 122.66
C CYS A 75 -126.98 12.82 123.33
N GLY A 76 -127.03 12.87 124.66
CA GLY A 76 -127.73 13.90 125.46
C GLY A 76 -129.24 13.76 125.60
N SER A 77 -129.90 12.81 124.95
CA SER A 77 -131.37 12.67 125.02
C SER A 77 -131.84 12.01 126.32
N THR A 78 -133.00 12.44 126.84
CA THR A 78 -133.64 11.96 128.08
C THR A 78 -134.67 10.84 127.89
N ASN A 79 -134.93 10.43 126.64
CA ASN A 79 -135.79 9.29 126.33
C ASN A 79 -135.28 8.56 125.09
N HIS A 80 -135.33 7.23 125.09
CA HIS A 80 -134.86 6.37 124.00
C HIS A 80 -135.91 5.29 123.67
N PRO A 81 -136.35 5.17 122.39
CA PRO A 81 -137.42 4.24 122.02
C PRO A 81 -137.00 2.77 122.10
N SER A 82 -135.70 2.47 122.24
CA SER A 82 -135.18 1.15 122.59
C SER A 82 -133.79 1.32 123.23
N PRO A 83 -133.65 1.23 124.57
CA PRO A 83 -132.33 1.14 125.21
C PRO A 83 -131.60 -0.11 124.72
N ALA A 84 -130.29 -0.04 124.48
CA ALA A 84 -129.55 -1.19 123.98
C ALA A 84 -129.65 -2.35 124.99
N HIS A 85 -130.20 -3.47 124.53
CA HIS A 85 -130.54 -4.62 125.35
C HIS A 85 -129.43 -5.67 125.31
N TYR A 86 -129.19 -6.37 126.42
CA TYR A 86 -128.27 -7.52 126.41
C TYR A 86 -129.00 -8.68 125.78
N THR A 87 -128.82 -8.87 124.47
CA THR A 87 -129.16 -10.14 123.82
C THR A 87 -128.04 -11.12 124.13
N TRP A 88 -128.09 -11.68 125.35
CA TRP A 88 -127.29 -12.86 125.68
C TRP A 88 -127.87 -14.04 124.88
N LEU A 89 -127.30 -14.27 123.70
CA LEU A 89 -127.72 -15.35 122.81
C LEU A 89 -127.19 -16.68 123.34
N GLU A 90 -127.94 -17.31 124.26
CA GLU A 90 -127.95 -18.77 124.34
C GLU A 90 -128.83 -19.35 123.22
N THR A 91 -128.33 -19.17 122.00
CA THR A 91 -128.65 -20.00 120.83
C THR A 91 -127.33 -20.22 120.08
N GLY A 92 -126.96 -21.43 119.70
CA GLY A 92 -127.62 -22.71 119.88
C GLY A 92 -126.83 -23.73 119.05
N ILE A 93 -126.77 -24.98 119.50
CA ILE A 93 -126.13 -26.05 118.72
C ILE A 93 -127.07 -26.39 117.56
N GLU A 94 -126.88 -25.73 116.41
CA GLU A 94 -127.38 -26.23 115.13
C GLU A 94 -126.25 -26.86 114.31
N THR A 95 -126.47 -28.14 114.04
CA THR A 95 -125.62 -29.03 113.28
C THR A 95 -125.35 -28.53 111.87
N ARG A 96 -124.06 -28.44 111.53
CA ARG A 96 -123.42 -29.00 110.32
C ARG A 96 -124.38 -29.36 109.17
N PRO A 97 -124.30 -28.66 108.02
CA PRO A 97 -124.65 -29.28 106.75
C PRO A 97 -123.60 -30.35 106.40
N GLU A 98 -124.02 -31.59 106.25
CA GLU A 98 -123.26 -32.57 105.47
C GLU A 98 -123.44 -32.33 103.97
N THR A 99 -122.63 -33.04 103.17
CA THR A 99 -122.56 -33.03 101.70
C THR A 99 -121.76 -31.85 101.10
N ARG A 100 -120.85 -32.06 100.13
CA ARG A 100 -120.43 -33.33 99.51
C ARG A 100 -119.06 -33.23 98.83
N ASP A 101 -118.37 -34.36 98.81
CA ASP A 101 -117.41 -34.85 97.82
C ASP A 101 -116.97 -33.89 96.69
N LYS A 102 -115.64 -33.69 96.57
CA LYS A 102 -114.88 -34.55 95.64
C LYS A 102 -113.36 -34.53 95.87
N THR A 103 -112.85 -35.73 96.12
CA THR A 103 -111.52 -36.28 95.76
C THR A 103 -110.25 -35.61 96.33
N ARG A 104 -109.39 -36.25 97.14
CA ARG A 104 -108.76 -37.61 97.05
C ARG A 104 -107.84 -37.68 95.81
N THR A 105 -106.52 -37.92 95.91
CA THR A 105 -105.78 -39.04 96.55
C THR A 105 -104.48 -38.54 97.19
N GLU A 106 -104.09 -38.89 98.42
CA GLU A 106 -103.73 -40.22 98.97
C GLU A 106 -102.35 -40.76 98.55
N THR A 107 -101.36 -40.60 99.42
CA THR A 107 -100.39 -41.59 99.99
C THR A 107 -99.37 -40.78 100.80
N LYS A 108 -99.23 -40.87 102.13
CA LYS A 108 -99.56 -41.85 103.18
C LYS A 108 -98.71 -43.13 103.19
N THR A 109 -97.61 -43.05 103.93
CA THR A 109 -96.90 -44.11 104.68
C THR A 109 -96.25 -43.38 105.87
N GLU A 110 -96.76 -43.39 107.10
CA GLU A 110 -96.88 -44.49 108.08
C GLU A 110 -95.54 -45.11 108.53
N VAL A 111 -95.00 -44.63 109.67
CA VAL A 111 -94.47 -45.38 110.85
C VAL A 111 -94.51 -44.36 112.02
N LYS A 112 -95.39 -44.41 113.04
CA LYS A 112 -95.54 -45.31 114.22
C LYS A 112 -94.42 -45.29 115.27
N THR A 113 -94.70 -44.68 116.43
CA THR A 113 -94.61 -45.20 117.83
C THR A 113 -95.03 -44.05 118.79
N GLU A 114 -96.07 -44.13 119.65
CA GLU A 114 -96.17 -44.90 120.93
C GLU A 114 -95.21 -44.35 122.02
N ILE A 115 -95.54 -44.01 123.29
CA ILE A 115 -96.72 -44.07 124.22
C ILE A 115 -96.52 -42.92 125.26
N GLY A 116 -97.48 -42.35 126.01
CA GLY A 116 -98.94 -42.51 126.14
C GLY A 116 -99.44 -42.53 127.62
N SER A 117 -100.69 -42.07 127.90
CA SER A 117 -101.48 -42.21 129.17
C SER A 117 -101.00 -41.41 130.42
N GLU A 118 -101.84 -40.98 131.38
CA GLU A 118 -103.11 -41.53 131.93
C GLU A 118 -104.20 -40.46 132.28
N LEU A 119 -105.40 -40.94 132.62
CA LEU A 119 -106.62 -40.20 133.01
C LEU A 119 -106.82 -40.14 134.54
N GLY A 120 -107.51 -39.12 135.06
CA GLY A 120 -108.07 -39.13 136.42
C GLY A 120 -108.83 -37.84 136.78
N PRO A 121 -109.88 -37.89 137.63
CA PRO A 121 -111.20 -37.43 137.20
C PRO A 121 -111.94 -36.47 138.16
N GLU A 122 -113.13 -36.00 137.74
CA GLU A 122 -114.27 -35.56 138.60
C GLU A 122 -114.04 -34.30 139.51
N THR A 123 -115.02 -33.51 139.98
CA THR A 123 -116.50 -33.56 139.96
C THR A 123 -117.11 -32.13 140.08
N GLU A 124 -118.41 -32.07 139.82
CA GLU A 124 -119.42 -31.02 140.06
C GLU A 124 -119.26 -30.12 141.32
N ASN A 125 -119.84 -28.90 141.26
CA ASN A 125 -120.81 -28.45 142.28
C ASN A 125 -121.67 -27.22 141.88
N TYR A 126 -122.88 -27.17 142.43
CA TYR A 126 -123.84 -26.04 142.40
C TYR A 126 -123.34 -24.83 143.21
N THR A 127 -123.72 -23.60 142.84
CA THR A 127 -124.71 -22.74 143.57
C THR A 127 -124.84 -21.32 142.99
N ASP A 128 -126.08 -20.96 142.68
CA ASP A 128 -126.82 -19.75 143.07
C ASP A 128 -126.24 -18.31 142.94
N ASP A 129 -127.07 -17.48 142.30
CA ASP A 129 -127.29 -16.03 142.37
C ASP A 129 -126.17 -14.95 142.40
N SER A 130 -126.28 -14.06 141.40
CA SER A 130 -126.18 -12.59 141.50
C SER A 130 -124.88 -11.94 142.01
N ALA A 131 -123.99 -11.54 141.06
CA ALA A 131 -123.60 -10.14 140.80
C ALA A 131 -122.26 -9.99 140.03
N TYR A 132 -122.25 -10.12 138.68
CA TYR A 132 -121.01 -9.97 137.90
C TYR A 132 -121.24 -9.44 136.45
N THR A 133 -121.31 -8.11 136.25
CA THR A 133 -121.28 -7.50 134.90
C THR A 133 -120.45 -6.21 134.83
N ILE A 134 -119.25 -6.19 135.43
CA ILE A 134 -118.28 -5.08 135.29
C ILE A 134 -116.91 -5.57 134.76
N ASP A 135 -116.59 -6.85 134.93
CA ASP A 135 -115.24 -7.39 134.69
C ASP A 135 -114.96 -7.85 133.24
N HIS A 136 -116.00 -8.15 132.45
CA HIS A 136 -115.85 -8.76 131.12
C HIS A 136 -115.05 -7.88 130.13
N ASN A 137 -115.24 -6.56 130.18
CA ASN A 137 -114.60 -5.61 129.26
C ASN A 137 -113.10 -5.36 129.55
N LEU A 138 -112.59 -5.73 130.74
CA LEU A 138 -111.15 -5.70 131.03
C LEU A 138 -110.47 -6.92 130.42
N TYR A 139 -111.06 -8.11 130.64
CA TYR A 139 -110.56 -9.40 130.17
C TYR A 139 -110.34 -9.46 128.64
N ILE A 140 -111.30 -8.96 127.85
CA ILE A 140 -111.17 -8.98 126.38
C ILE A 140 -110.05 -8.02 125.90
N LYS A 141 -109.80 -6.92 126.62
CA LYS A 141 -108.74 -5.95 126.26
C LYS A 141 -107.33 -6.50 126.46
N ASP A 142 -107.12 -7.25 127.55
CA ASP A 142 -105.84 -7.92 127.79
C ASP A 142 -105.63 -9.09 126.81
N ASN A 143 -106.68 -9.84 126.46
CA ASN A 143 -106.61 -10.86 125.40
C ASN A 143 -106.23 -10.28 124.02
N ILE A 144 -106.78 -9.12 123.63
CA ILE A 144 -106.38 -8.42 122.38
C ILE A 144 -104.89 -8.09 122.41
N LYS A 145 -104.38 -7.56 123.53
CA LYS A 145 -102.96 -7.20 123.64
C LYS A 145 -102.06 -8.44 123.59
N GLU A 146 -102.47 -9.54 124.22
CA GLU A 146 -101.74 -10.81 124.16
C GLU A 146 -101.71 -11.39 122.74
N LEU A 147 -102.80 -11.28 121.99
CA LEU A 147 -102.86 -11.67 120.57
C LEU A 147 -102.01 -10.74 119.68
N GLU A 148 -101.99 -9.42 119.91
CA GLU A 148 -101.11 -8.50 119.16
C GLU A 148 -99.63 -8.79 119.42
N ASP A 149 -99.27 -9.17 120.65
CA ASP A 149 -97.91 -9.59 120.99
C ASP A 149 -97.60 -11.02 120.49
N LYS A 150 -98.59 -11.90 120.30
CA LYS A 150 -98.44 -13.19 119.59
C LYS A 150 -98.20 -12.96 118.09
N LEU A 151 -98.98 -12.09 117.45
CA LEU A 151 -98.84 -11.76 116.02
C LEU A 151 -97.46 -11.16 115.72
N LYS A 152 -96.99 -10.17 116.50
CA LYS A 152 -95.63 -9.61 116.35
C LYS A 152 -94.51 -10.64 116.58
N ARG A 153 -94.74 -11.65 117.43
CA ARG A 153 -93.79 -12.76 117.59
C ARG A 153 -93.78 -13.65 116.35
N ALA A 154 -94.94 -13.98 115.78
CA ALA A 154 -95.04 -14.73 114.54
C ALA A 154 -94.41 -13.99 113.34
N GLU A 155 -94.66 -12.68 113.18
CA GLU A 155 -94.00 -11.83 112.16
C GLU A 155 -92.47 -11.82 112.30
N LEU A 156 -91.97 -11.71 113.55
CA LEU A 156 -90.53 -11.72 113.83
C LEU A 156 -89.91 -13.10 113.55
N GLU A 157 -90.62 -14.19 113.80
CA GLU A 157 -90.17 -15.53 113.45
C GLU A 157 -90.21 -15.79 111.95
N TYR A 158 -91.29 -15.42 111.26
CA TYR A 158 -91.37 -15.44 109.80
C TYR A 158 -90.19 -14.69 109.16
N SER A 159 -89.86 -13.50 109.66
CA SER A 159 -88.69 -12.73 109.21
C SER A 159 -87.36 -13.47 109.40
N LYS A 160 -87.19 -14.20 110.50
CA LYS A 160 -86.00 -15.06 110.74
C LYS A 160 -85.95 -16.25 109.78
N TYR A 161 -87.07 -16.94 109.56
CA TYR A 161 -87.13 -18.09 108.65
C TYR A 161 -86.93 -17.66 107.19
N GLU A 162 -87.47 -16.51 106.78
CA GLU A 162 -87.21 -15.96 105.43
C GLU A 162 -85.74 -15.56 105.25
N ALA A 163 -85.11 -14.96 106.26
CA ALA A 163 -83.67 -14.67 106.25
C ALA A 163 -82.82 -15.95 106.16
N ALA A 164 -83.18 -17.00 106.91
CA ALA A 164 -82.52 -18.30 106.88
C ALA A 164 -82.69 -19.00 105.52
N LEU A 165 -83.88 -18.94 104.92
CA LEU A 165 -84.16 -19.47 103.58
C LEU A 165 -83.26 -18.79 102.54
N ARG A 166 -83.22 -17.46 102.51
CA ARG A 166 -82.35 -16.68 101.60
C ARG A 166 -80.85 -16.95 101.82
N GLU A 167 -80.42 -17.34 103.02
CA GLU A 167 -79.05 -17.75 103.28
C GLU A 167 -78.76 -19.18 102.78
N ALA A 168 -79.71 -20.11 102.96
CA ALA A 168 -79.65 -21.47 102.44
C ALA A 168 -79.63 -21.50 100.90
N GLU A 169 -80.47 -20.68 100.24
CA GLU A 169 -80.47 -20.47 98.79
C GLU A 169 -79.09 -20.03 98.28
N LYS A 170 -78.48 -19.01 98.91
CA LYS A 170 -77.15 -18.50 98.53
C LYS A 170 -76.07 -19.58 98.68
N LYS A 171 -76.11 -20.38 99.76
CA LYS A 171 -75.20 -21.52 99.98
C LYS A 171 -75.39 -22.59 98.90
N CYS A 172 -76.63 -22.95 98.58
CA CYS A 172 -76.95 -23.87 97.49
C CYS A 172 -76.41 -23.37 96.15
N MET A 173 -76.66 -22.11 95.78
CA MET A 173 -76.16 -21.51 94.54
C MET A 173 -74.63 -21.53 94.47
N HIS A 174 -73.94 -21.15 95.55
CA HIS A 174 -72.49 -21.12 95.59
C HIS A 174 -71.86 -22.52 95.42
N ILE A 175 -72.39 -23.53 96.13
CA ILE A 175 -71.89 -24.90 96.02
C ILE A 175 -72.21 -25.50 94.64
N ASN A 176 -73.38 -25.20 94.08
CA ASN A 176 -73.76 -25.66 92.73
C ASN A 176 -72.80 -25.12 91.66
N GLU A 177 -72.38 -23.86 91.78
CA GLU A 177 -71.43 -23.24 90.86
C GLU A 177 -70.00 -23.80 91.04
N GLN A 178 -69.61 -24.12 92.28
CA GLN A 178 -68.36 -24.86 92.53
C GLN A 178 -68.39 -26.27 91.92
N VAL A 179 -69.50 -27.00 92.03
CA VAL A 179 -69.67 -28.34 91.42
C VAL A 179 -69.59 -28.25 89.89
N ARG A 180 -70.23 -27.23 89.29
CA ARG A 180 -70.15 -26.98 87.84
C ARG A 180 -68.73 -26.72 87.38
N SER A 181 -68.05 -25.75 87.99
CA SER A 181 -66.68 -25.40 87.61
C SER A 181 -65.66 -26.54 87.81
N GLU A 182 -65.81 -27.36 88.86
CA GLU A 182 -64.99 -28.58 89.02
C GLU A 182 -65.33 -29.66 87.97
N ASN A 183 -66.61 -29.83 87.63
CA ASN A 183 -67.02 -30.76 86.57
C ASN A 183 -66.52 -30.33 85.18
N ASP A 184 -66.55 -29.02 84.88
CA ASP A 184 -66.00 -28.47 83.64
C ASP A 184 -64.48 -28.68 83.55
N GLN A 185 -63.74 -28.55 84.65
CA GLN A 185 -62.32 -28.91 84.73
C GLN A 185 -62.09 -30.41 84.45
N VAL A 186 -62.93 -31.30 84.99
CA VAL A 186 -62.86 -32.75 84.69
C VAL A 186 -63.13 -33.02 83.21
N ILE A 187 -64.12 -32.37 82.60
CA ILE A 187 -64.43 -32.49 81.17
C ILE A 187 -63.22 -32.00 80.34
N GLN A 188 -62.67 -30.83 80.66
CA GLN A 188 -61.50 -30.29 79.96
C GLN A 188 -60.30 -31.24 80.05
N LEU A 189 -59.96 -31.73 81.26
CA LEU A 189 -58.87 -32.69 81.46
C LEU A 189 -59.09 -34.01 80.72
N LYS A 190 -60.34 -34.49 80.57
CA LYS A 190 -60.67 -35.64 79.72
C LYS A 190 -60.39 -35.34 78.25
N THR A 191 -60.89 -34.22 77.71
CA THR A 191 -60.66 -33.88 76.31
C THR A 191 -59.18 -33.67 75.98
N ASP A 192 -58.40 -33.08 76.89
CA ASP A 192 -56.96 -32.88 76.70
C ASP A 192 -56.13 -34.14 76.95
N LEU A 193 -56.69 -35.16 77.60
CA LEU A 193 -56.09 -36.49 77.70
C LEU A 193 -56.35 -37.28 76.42
N GLU A 194 -57.57 -37.22 75.87
CA GLU A 194 -57.91 -37.91 74.63
C GLU A 194 -57.18 -37.31 73.43
N LYS A 195 -57.14 -35.98 73.28
CA LYS A 195 -56.29 -35.31 72.27
C LYS A 195 -54.83 -35.76 72.34
N LYS A 196 -54.26 -35.94 73.54
CA LYS A 196 -52.87 -36.40 73.70
C LYS A 196 -52.70 -37.90 73.38
N LYS A 197 -53.74 -38.73 73.57
CA LYS A 197 -53.76 -40.11 73.06
C LYS A 197 -53.83 -40.13 71.53
N GLU A 198 -54.68 -39.31 70.92
CA GLU A 198 -54.78 -39.18 69.45
C GLU A 198 -53.47 -38.67 68.83
N GLU A 199 -52.85 -37.64 69.41
CA GLU A 199 -51.54 -37.15 68.97
C GLU A 199 -50.48 -38.26 69.05
N MET A 200 -50.42 -39.00 70.17
CA MET A 200 -49.53 -40.16 70.33
C MET A 200 -49.84 -41.30 69.35
N ALA A 201 -51.10 -41.49 68.96
CA ALA A 201 -51.49 -42.49 67.97
C ALA A 201 -51.05 -42.06 66.55
N LYS A 202 -51.27 -40.80 66.17
CA LYS A 202 -50.82 -40.22 64.88
C LYS A 202 -49.30 -40.31 64.73
N LEU A 203 -48.55 -39.92 65.77
CA LEU A 203 -47.09 -40.05 65.80
C LEU A 203 -46.62 -41.51 65.68
N LYS A 204 -47.41 -42.49 66.15
CA LYS A 204 -47.14 -43.92 65.94
C LYS A 204 -47.50 -44.40 64.54
N GLU A 205 -48.47 -43.81 63.86
CA GLU A 205 -48.79 -44.16 62.46
C GLU A 205 -47.76 -43.59 61.48
N GLU A 206 -47.20 -42.41 61.77
CA GLU A 206 -46.15 -41.74 60.99
C GLU A 206 -44.77 -42.42 61.09
N LEU A 207 -44.50 -43.17 62.16
CA LEU A 207 -43.27 -43.96 62.30
C LEU A 207 -43.18 -45.06 61.22
N PRO A 208 -41.98 -45.41 60.70
CA PRO A 208 -41.82 -46.54 59.79
C PRO A 208 -42.32 -47.86 60.40
N ASP A 209 -42.90 -48.76 59.61
CA ASP A 209 -43.58 -49.97 60.11
C ASP A 209 -42.72 -50.88 61.01
N LYS A 210 -41.39 -50.89 60.80
CA LYS A 210 -40.43 -51.61 61.64
C LYS A 210 -40.26 -51.00 63.05
N MET A 211 -40.54 -49.71 63.20
CA MET A 211 -40.41 -48.96 64.46
C MET A 211 -41.73 -48.84 65.23
N LYS A 212 -42.90 -48.93 64.57
CA LYS A 212 -44.23 -48.83 65.22
C LYS A 212 -44.43 -49.73 66.44
N TRP A 213 -43.75 -50.88 66.47
CA TRP A 213 -43.90 -51.93 67.48
C TRP A 213 -42.72 -52.05 68.46
N LEU A 214 -41.69 -51.20 68.33
CA LEU A 214 -40.52 -51.22 69.19
C LEU A 214 -40.74 -50.37 70.46
N THR A 215 -40.03 -50.70 71.53
CA THR A 215 -39.88 -49.79 72.69
C THR A 215 -38.91 -48.67 72.34
N LEU A 216 -38.95 -47.54 73.07
CA LEU A 216 -38.10 -46.37 72.80
C LEU A 216 -36.61 -46.74 72.72
N GLU A 217 -36.08 -47.52 73.67
CA GLU A 217 -34.68 -48.00 73.67
C GLU A 217 -34.33 -48.86 72.43
N LEU A 218 -35.30 -49.60 71.89
CA LEU A 218 -35.10 -50.42 70.68
C LEU A 218 -35.23 -49.57 69.42
N MET A 219 -36.05 -48.51 69.42
CA MET A 219 -36.07 -47.51 68.35
C MET A 219 -34.74 -46.76 68.29
N GLU A 220 -34.20 -46.29 69.43
CA GLU A 220 -32.91 -45.61 69.52
C GLU A 220 -31.78 -46.46 68.92
N LYS A 221 -31.69 -47.75 69.29
CA LYS A 221 -30.71 -48.69 68.73
C LYS A 221 -30.89 -48.95 67.23
N GLU A 222 -32.12 -48.89 66.71
CA GLU A 222 -32.36 -49.06 65.28
C GLU A 222 -32.06 -47.78 64.49
N ILE A 223 -32.34 -46.60 65.06
CA ILE A 223 -31.92 -45.30 64.53
C ILE A 223 -30.38 -45.21 64.50
N GLU A 224 -29.68 -45.65 65.55
CA GLU A 224 -28.22 -45.68 65.60
C GLU A 224 -27.63 -46.57 64.49
N LYS A 225 -28.18 -47.77 64.26
CA LYS A 225 -27.79 -48.62 63.11
C LYS A 225 -28.03 -47.94 61.77
N LEU A 226 -29.18 -47.30 61.58
CA LEU A 226 -29.52 -46.61 60.34
C LEU A 226 -28.58 -45.42 60.09
N ASN A 227 -28.23 -44.67 61.14
CA ASN A 227 -27.26 -43.58 61.07
C ASN A 227 -25.85 -44.11 60.72
N ASN A 228 -25.40 -45.19 61.36
CA ASN A 228 -24.11 -45.82 61.04
C ASN A 228 -24.06 -46.30 59.58
N LEU A 229 -25.14 -46.94 59.09
CA LEU A 229 -25.25 -47.34 57.68
C LEU A 229 -25.27 -46.13 56.74
N ALA A 230 -25.96 -45.04 57.12
CA ALA A 230 -25.99 -43.81 56.34
C ALA A 230 -24.61 -43.13 56.29
N GLU A 231 -23.85 -43.12 57.39
CA GLU A 231 -22.46 -42.65 57.42
C GLU A 231 -21.54 -43.50 56.54
N GLU A 232 -21.67 -44.83 56.57
CA GLU A 232 -20.91 -45.72 55.67
C GLU A 232 -21.23 -45.42 54.21
N LYS A 233 -22.51 -45.21 53.87
CA LYS A 233 -22.93 -44.84 52.51
C LYS A 233 -22.47 -43.44 52.12
N GLN A 234 -22.43 -42.48 53.05
CA GLN A 234 -21.85 -41.17 52.79
C GLN A 234 -20.34 -41.29 52.50
N LYS A 235 -19.60 -42.07 53.29
CA LYS A 235 -18.16 -42.34 53.07
C LYS A 235 -17.91 -43.02 51.71
N GLU A 236 -18.78 -43.93 51.28
CA GLU A 236 -18.74 -44.49 49.92
C GLU A 236 -18.96 -43.40 48.85
N ILE A 237 -19.98 -42.55 49.01
CA ILE A 237 -20.27 -41.43 48.08
C ILE A 237 -19.07 -40.48 47.97
N ASP A 238 -18.48 -40.05 49.09
CA ASP A 238 -17.30 -39.19 49.11
C ASP A 238 -16.10 -39.78 48.33
N ILE A 239 -15.95 -41.11 48.32
CA ILE A 239 -14.93 -41.82 47.55
C ILE A 239 -15.29 -41.80 46.05
N TRP A 240 -16.56 -41.98 45.70
CA TRP A 240 -17.03 -41.89 44.31
C TRP A 240 -16.89 -40.47 43.75
N GLU A 241 -17.19 -39.43 44.52
CA GLU A 241 -17.04 -38.02 44.13
C GLU A 241 -15.56 -37.69 43.87
N LYS A 242 -14.64 -38.02 44.78
CA LYS A 242 -13.19 -37.86 44.56
C LYS A 242 -12.68 -38.59 43.32
N ARG A 243 -13.25 -39.77 43.03
CA ARG A 243 -12.93 -40.53 41.81
C ARG A 243 -13.48 -39.86 40.56
N LEU A 244 -14.69 -39.29 40.63
CA LEU A 244 -15.31 -38.52 39.55
C LEU A 244 -14.48 -37.26 39.23
N ASP A 245 -14.06 -36.51 40.25
CA ASP A 245 -13.18 -35.34 40.09
C ASP A 245 -11.84 -35.71 39.45
N THR A 246 -11.23 -36.82 39.90
CA THR A 246 -9.98 -37.33 39.31
C THR A 246 -10.16 -37.71 37.82
N ILE A 247 -11.33 -38.21 37.43
CA ILE A 247 -11.67 -38.51 36.04
C ILE A 247 -11.90 -37.21 35.25
N ASN A 248 -12.65 -36.26 35.81
CA ASN A 248 -12.91 -34.96 35.20
C ASN A 248 -11.63 -34.15 34.96
N GLU A 249 -10.67 -34.18 35.90
CA GLU A 249 -9.35 -33.59 35.69
C GLU A 249 -8.58 -34.25 34.53
N LYS A 250 -8.64 -35.59 34.42
CA LYS A 250 -8.00 -36.32 33.32
C LYS A 250 -8.65 -36.01 31.98
N ILE A 251 -9.97 -35.84 31.95
CA ILE A 251 -10.71 -35.42 30.76
C ILE A 251 -10.25 -34.01 30.35
N LYS A 252 -10.27 -33.02 31.25
CA LYS A 252 -9.79 -31.66 30.96
C LYS A 252 -8.35 -31.64 30.44
N LYS A 253 -7.43 -32.34 31.11
CA LYS A 253 -6.02 -32.47 30.65
C LYS A 253 -5.93 -33.12 29.27
N GLY A 254 -6.79 -34.09 28.96
CA GLY A 254 -6.89 -34.70 27.63
C GLY A 254 -7.48 -33.76 26.57
N GLU A 255 -8.47 -32.94 26.92
CA GLU A 255 -9.06 -31.92 26.06
C GLU A 255 -8.05 -30.80 25.72
N ASP A 256 -7.28 -30.35 26.72
CA ASP A 256 -6.21 -29.36 26.53
C ASP A 256 -5.15 -29.87 25.54
N ILE A 257 -4.69 -31.12 25.71
CA ILE A 257 -3.74 -31.79 24.81
C ILE A 257 -4.34 -31.98 23.40
N LEU A 258 -5.61 -32.37 23.31
CA LEU A 258 -6.30 -32.51 22.02
C LEU A 258 -6.42 -31.15 21.30
N ASN A 259 -6.66 -30.07 22.06
CA ASN A 259 -6.77 -28.72 21.52
C ASN A 259 -5.39 -28.19 21.07
N SER A 260 -4.30 -28.46 21.79
CA SER A 260 -2.96 -28.11 21.31
C SER A 260 -2.62 -28.85 20.01
N TYR A 261 -2.89 -30.16 19.93
CA TYR A 261 -2.67 -30.92 18.69
C TYR A 261 -3.53 -30.42 17.50
N LYS A 262 -4.76 -29.97 17.73
CA LYS A 262 -5.59 -29.34 16.67
C LYS A 262 -5.00 -28.02 16.19
N VAL A 263 -4.45 -27.20 17.09
CA VAL A 263 -3.76 -25.96 16.72
C VAL A 263 -2.52 -26.28 15.89
N ASP A 264 -1.70 -27.24 16.31
CA ASP A 264 -0.52 -27.70 15.57
C ASP A 264 -0.89 -28.28 14.20
N GLU A 265 -1.93 -29.12 14.11
CA GLU A 265 -2.44 -29.65 12.84
C GLU A 265 -2.87 -28.51 11.89
N SER A 266 -3.58 -27.51 12.41
CA SER A 266 -4.01 -26.34 11.63
C SER A 266 -2.81 -25.52 11.13
N SER A 267 -1.78 -25.37 11.95
CA SER A 267 -0.52 -24.69 11.62
C SER A 267 0.23 -25.43 10.52
N VAL A 268 0.48 -26.74 10.71
CA VAL A 268 1.14 -27.61 9.71
C VAL A 268 0.36 -27.64 8.39
N LYS A 269 -0.97 -27.70 8.44
CA LYS A 269 -1.84 -27.64 7.25
C LYS A 269 -1.73 -26.32 6.50
N SER A 270 -1.60 -25.19 7.22
CA SER A 270 -1.37 -23.88 6.60
C SER A 270 0.02 -23.79 5.95
N GLN A 271 1.07 -24.27 6.63
CA GLN A 271 2.44 -24.32 6.10
C GLN A 271 2.52 -25.24 4.87
N PHE A 272 1.88 -26.40 4.90
CA PHE A 272 1.80 -27.33 3.76
C PHE A 272 1.10 -26.69 2.56
N LYS A 273 0.03 -25.91 2.77
CA LYS A 273 -0.63 -25.16 1.70
C LYS A 273 0.30 -24.14 1.07
N VAL A 274 0.98 -23.32 1.87
CA VAL A 274 1.96 -22.32 1.38
C VAL A 274 3.11 -23.00 0.63
N ASN A 275 3.68 -24.08 1.17
CA ASN A 275 4.75 -24.82 0.51
C ASN A 275 4.30 -25.44 -0.83
N LYS A 276 3.06 -25.90 -0.93
CA LYS A 276 2.46 -26.41 -2.17
C LYS A 276 2.23 -25.29 -3.21
N GLU A 277 1.89 -24.09 -2.77
CA GLU A 277 1.75 -22.92 -3.64
C GLU A 277 3.13 -22.40 -4.12
N ASN A 278 4.12 -22.37 -3.23
CA ASN A 278 5.51 -22.04 -3.56
C ASN A 278 6.13 -23.03 -4.56
N LEU A 279 5.92 -24.35 -4.35
CA LEU A 279 6.41 -25.38 -5.28
C LEU A 279 5.88 -25.16 -6.70
N LYS A 280 4.57 -24.90 -6.83
CA LYS A 280 3.93 -24.57 -8.12
C LYS A 280 4.50 -23.31 -8.77
N SER A 281 4.82 -22.28 -7.98
CA SER A 281 5.48 -21.08 -8.51
C SER A 281 6.84 -21.43 -9.09
N ILE A 282 7.66 -22.19 -8.35
CA ILE A 282 9.00 -22.62 -8.77
C ILE A 282 8.91 -23.52 -10.02
N GLU A 283 7.95 -24.42 -10.10
CA GLU A 283 7.68 -25.26 -11.28
C GLU A 283 7.37 -24.39 -12.52
N ASN A 284 6.48 -23.40 -12.39
CA ASN A 284 6.15 -22.46 -13.47
C ASN A 284 7.35 -21.58 -13.86
N ASP A 285 8.13 -21.10 -12.89
CA ASP A 285 9.31 -20.27 -13.12
C ASP A 285 10.41 -21.07 -13.84
N MET A 286 10.58 -22.35 -13.47
CA MET A 286 11.48 -23.28 -14.16
C MET A 286 11.01 -23.58 -15.59
N GLU A 287 9.71 -23.83 -15.81
CA GLU A 287 9.16 -24.02 -17.16
C GLU A 287 9.35 -22.77 -18.04
N ASN A 288 9.09 -21.58 -17.49
CA ASN A 288 9.34 -20.31 -18.18
C ASN A 288 10.84 -20.12 -18.50
N ALA A 289 11.74 -20.43 -17.57
CA ALA A 289 13.18 -20.36 -17.79
C ALA A 289 13.64 -21.34 -18.88
N CYS A 290 13.13 -22.58 -18.87
CA CYS A 290 13.38 -23.57 -19.92
C CYS A 290 12.84 -23.10 -21.28
N ARG A 291 11.65 -22.49 -21.34
CA ARG A 291 11.11 -21.91 -22.59
C ARG A 291 12.03 -20.81 -23.14
N VAL A 292 12.42 -19.84 -22.30
CA VAL A 292 13.32 -18.74 -22.70
C VAL A 292 14.69 -19.28 -23.13
N PHE A 293 15.26 -20.25 -22.41
CA PHE A 293 16.51 -20.90 -22.79
C PHE A 293 16.41 -21.56 -24.17
N ASN A 294 15.34 -22.34 -24.42
CA ASN A 294 15.11 -23.01 -25.70
C ASN A 294 14.89 -22.02 -26.86
N GLU A 295 14.24 -20.87 -26.62
CA GLU A 295 14.12 -19.78 -27.59
C GLU A 295 15.49 -19.16 -27.92
N LYS A 296 16.33 -18.90 -26.91
CA LYS A 296 17.68 -18.35 -27.11
C LYS A 296 18.63 -19.35 -27.78
N ASP A 297 18.56 -20.62 -27.43
CA ASP A 297 19.32 -21.70 -28.07
C ASP A 297 18.93 -21.87 -29.56
N LYS A 298 17.64 -21.80 -29.89
CA LYS A 298 17.20 -21.74 -31.29
C LYS A 298 17.78 -20.54 -32.04
N LEU A 299 17.63 -19.32 -31.50
CA LEU A 299 18.17 -18.11 -32.11
C LEU A 299 19.70 -18.17 -32.28
N PHE A 300 20.41 -18.79 -31.33
CA PHE A 300 21.85 -18.98 -31.40
C PHE A 300 22.26 -20.01 -32.47
N LYS A 301 21.52 -21.12 -32.59
CA LYS A 301 21.70 -22.11 -33.67
C LYS A 301 21.38 -21.51 -35.05
N ASP A 302 20.31 -20.73 -35.16
CA ASP A 302 19.94 -20.02 -36.39
C ASP A 302 21.02 -19.00 -36.78
N PHE A 303 21.60 -18.29 -35.82
CA PHE A 303 22.73 -17.40 -36.04
C PHE A 303 23.98 -18.16 -36.53
N ILE A 304 24.36 -19.25 -35.85
CA ILE A 304 25.48 -20.11 -36.26
C ILE A 304 25.29 -20.62 -37.69
N ASN A 305 24.09 -21.11 -38.03
CA ASN A 305 23.74 -21.60 -39.35
C ASN A 305 23.80 -20.49 -40.41
N LYS A 306 23.21 -19.31 -40.13
CA LYS A 306 23.17 -18.16 -41.05
C LYS A 306 24.57 -17.67 -41.44
N TYR A 307 25.51 -17.67 -40.50
CA TYR A 307 26.89 -17.23 -40.73
C TYR A 307 27.86 -18.39 -41.01
N ASN A 308 27.36 -19.63 -41.06
CA ASN A 308 28.12 -20.87 -41.27
C ASN A 308 29.34 -21.00 -40.31
N ILE A 309 29.13 -20.63 -39.05
CA ILE A 309 30.17 -20.61 -38.02
C ILE A 309 30.45 -22.05 -37.58
N LYS A 310 31.53 -22.64 -38.09
CA LYS A 310 31.93 -24.02 -37.74
C LYS A 310 32.34 -24.19 -36.28
N GLY A 311 32.69 -23.08 -35.61
CA GLY A 311 33.01 -23.02 -34.19
C GLY A 311 33.64 -21.66 -33.84
N ALA A 312 33.61 -21.31 -32.55
CA ALA A 312 34.15 -20.03 -32.08
C ALA A 312 35.64 -19.84 -32.42
N SER A 313 36.47 -20.89 -32.27
CA SER A 313 37.91 -20.83 -32.59
C SER A 313 38.16 -20.53 -34.08
N THR A 314 37.46 -21.21 -34.99
CA THR A 314 37.62 -21.00 -36.44
C THR A 314 37.12 -19.63 -36.90
N GLU A 315 36.13 -19.07 -36.21
CA GLU A 315 35.63 -17.73 -36.50
C GLU A 315 36.56 -16.64 -35.95
N LEU A 316 37.15 -16.85 -34.77
CA LEU A 316 38.20 -15.98 -34.23
C LEU A 316 39.45 -15.98 -35.13
N GLU A 317 39.87 -17.14 -35.66
CA GLU A 317 40.94 -17.20 -36.66
C GLU A 317 40.58 -16.43 -37.94
N ARG A 318 39.33 -16.52 -38.42
CA ARG A 318 38.85 -15.76 -39.58
C ARG A 318 38.89 -14.25 -39.31
N ILE A 319 38.45 -13.81 -38.13
CA ILE A 319 38.49 -12.41 -37.72
C ILE A 319 39.94 -11.91 -37.63
N ALA A 320 40.83 -12.65 -36.96
CA ALA A 320 42.25 -12.31 -36.84
C ALA A 320 43.00 -12.30 -38.20
N ASN A 321 42.56 -13.11 -39.17
CA ASN A 321 43.06 -13.02 -40.55
C ASN A 321 42.59 -11.73 -41.23
N ASN A 322 41.30 -11.41 -41.13
CA ASN A 322 40.74 -10.18 -41.69
C ASN A 322 41.36 -8.92 -41.05
N GLU A 323 41.63 -8.93 -39.74
CA GLU A 323 42.33 -7.84 -39.04
C GLU A 323 43.74 -7.63 -39.59
N ARG A 324 44.52 -8.71 -39.78
CA ARG A 324 45.85 -8.64 -40.41
C ARG A 324 45.80 -8.14 -41.86
N ASP A 325 44.76 -8.49 -42.61
CA ASP A 325 44.56 -7.96 -43.97
C ASP A 325 44.20 -6.47 -43.94
N ILE A 326 43.36 -6.04 -42.98
CA ILE A 326 43.03 -4.62 -42.76
C ILE A 326 44.29 -3.81 -42.41
N GLU A 327 45.15 -4.31 -41.52
CA GLU A 327 46.45 -3.67 -41.20
C GLU A 327 47.33 -3.52 -42.45
N GLN A 328 47.44 -4.58 -43.27
CA GLN A 328 48.17 -4.51 -44.54
C GLN A 328 47.57 -3.50 -45.52
N PHE A 329 46.24 -3.37 -45.59
CA PHE A 329 45.59 -2.37 -46.43
C PHE A 329 45.82 -0.95 -45.90
N GLN A 330 45.75 -0.73 -44.58
CA GLN A 330 46.07 0.57 -43.96
C GLN A 330 47.51 1.00 -44.25
N GLU A 331 48.47 0.07 -44.19
CA GLU A 331 49.86 0.38 -44.50
C GLU A 331 50.08 0.69 -45.99
N LYS A 332 49.41 -0.05 -46.89
CA LYS A 332 49.38 0.27 -48.33
C LYS A 332 48.74 1.65 -48.61
N ILE A 333 47.71 2.04 -47.84
CA ILE A 333 47.09 3.38 -47.94
C ILE A 333 48.09 4.46 -47.56
N LYS A 334 48.76 4.36 -46.40
CA LYS A 334 49.80 5.33 -45.99
C LYS A 334 50.92 5.47 -47.02
N GLN A 335 51.40 4.35 -47.57
CA GLN A 335 52.41 4.36 -48.64
C GLN A 335 51.92 5.10 -49.90
N LYS A 336 50.63 4.98 -50.23
CA LYS A 336 50.03 5.72 -51.34
C LYS A 336 49.81 7.19 -51.03
N GLU A 337 49.47 7.55 -49.79
CA GLU A 337 49.36 8.94 -49.35
C GLU A 337 50.71 9.66 -49.40
N GLU A 338 51.80 9.03 -48.96
CA GLU A 338 53.15 9.61 -49.07
C GLU A 338 53.60 9.70 -50.55
N GLN A 339 53.27 8.72 -51.39
CA GLN A 339 53.49 8.85 -52.85
C GLN A 339 52.73 10.03 -53.45
N VAL A 340 51.47 10.25 -53.07
CA VAL A 340 50.67 11.40 -53.51
C VAL A 340 51.28 12.72 -53.02
N LYS A 341 51.80 12.76 -51.78
CA LYS A 341 52.48 13.94 -51.21
C LYS A 341 53.78 14.28 -51.96
N ILE A 342 54.60 13.28 -52.28
CA ILE A 342 55.81 13.46 -53.10
C ILE A 342 55.44 13.98 -54.50
N ILE A 343 54.40 13.43 -55.13
CA ILE A 343 53.93 13.87 -56.46
C ILE A 343 53.37 15.31 -56.40
N ARG A 344 52.65 15.69 -55.33
CA ARG A 344 52.16 17.07 -55.13
C ARG A 344 53.31 18.06 -54.98
N ASN A 345 54.28 17.79 -54.11
CA ASN A 345 55.46 18.65 -53.95
C ASN A 345 56.18 18.86 -55.29
N LYS A 346 56.34 17.80 -56.09
CA LYS A 346 56.97 17.89 -57.41
C LYS A 346 56.12 18.62 -58.46
N LEU A 347 54.80 18.57 -58.35
CA LEU A 347 53.90 19.37 -59.17
C LEU A 347 54.01 20.87 -58.81
N ASP A 348 54.16 21.18 -57.53
CA ASP A 348 54.34 22.56 -57.05
C ASP A 348 55.72 23.12 -57.49
N GLU A 349 56.80 22.33 -57.39
CA GLU A 349 58.13 22.66 -57.95
C GLU A 349 58.05 22.98 -59.46
N LEU A 350 57.44 22.09 -60.25
CA LEU A 350 57.25 22.29 -61.70
C LEU A 350 56.34 23.49 -62.01
N GLN A 351 55.37 23.79 -61.14
CA GLN A 351 54.51 24.95 -61.28
C GLN A 351 55.27 26.26 -61.01
N GLU A 352 56.16 26.29 -60.02
CA GLU A 352 57.07 27.42 -59.81
C GLU A 352 58.04 27.60 -60.99
N GLU A 353 58.63 26.52 -61.50
CA GLU A 353 59.50 26.58 -62.69
C GLU A 353 58.74 27.13 -63.90
N ARG A 354 57.50 26.67 -64.12
CA ARG A 354 56.63 27.20 -65.18
C ARG A 354 56.31 28.68 -64.98
N GLN A 355 56.10 29.15 -63.75
CA GLN A 355 55.90 30.57 -63.47
C GLN A 355 57.18 31.39 -63.73
N LYS A 356 58.35 30.90 -63.27
CA LYS A 356 59.66 31.53 -63.53
C LYS A 356 59.92 31.65 -65.04
N LEU A 357 59.71 30.56 -65.81
CA LEU A 357 59.82 30.56 -67.26
C LEU A 357 58.78 31.45 -67.95
N GLY A 358 57.54 31.51 -67.46
CA GLY A 358 56.50 32.41 -67.97
C GLY A 358 56.85 33.89 -67.78
N ASN A 359 57.45 34.24 -66.64
CA ASN A 359 57.96 35.59 -66.38
C ASN A 359 59.13 35.94 -67.31
N ILE A 360 60.10 35.03 -67.49
CA ILE A 360 61.24 35.20 -68.41
C ILE A 360 60.75 35.33 -69.86
N PHE A 361 59.79 34.50 -70.29
CA PHE A 361 59.19 34.60 -71.62
C PHE A 361 58.47 35.94 -71.82
N SER A 362 57.76 36.44 -70.81
CA SER A 362 57.10 37.74 -70.85
C SER A 362 58.12 38.88 -70.98
N GLN A 363 59.24 38.81 -70.27
CA GLN A 363 60.37 39.74 -70.40
C GLN A 363 60.93 39.71 -71.83
N PHE A 364 61.34 38.55 -72.35
CA PHE A 364 61.82 38.42 -73.73
C PHE A 364 60.79 38.86 -74.78
N GLN A 365 59.49 38.66 -74.53
CA GLN A 365 58.44 39.14 -75.43
C GLN A 365 58.37 40.68 -75.42
N THR A 366 58.54 41.34 -74.27
CA THR A 366 58.63 42.81 -74.21
C THR A 366 59.92 43.33 -74.85
N GLU A 367 61.07 42.70 -74.59
CA GLU A 367 62.34 43.06 -75.24
C GLU A 367 62.28 42.89 -76.75
N HIS A 368 61.68 41.81 -77.25
CA HIS A 368 61.47 41.59 -78.68
C HIS A 368 60.55 42.64 -79.29
N LYS A 369 59.45 43.04 -78.62
CA LYS A 369 58.59 44.13 -79.08
C LYS A 369 59.36 45.45 -79.16
N ASN A 370 60.04 45.84 -78.09
CA ASN A 370 60.85 47.06 -78.04
C ASN A 370 61.94 47.05 -79.13
N ALA A 371 62.64 45.92 -79.32
CA ALA A 371 63.65 45.76 -80.36
C ALA A 371 63.06 45.80 -81.78
N ALA A 372 61.86 45.26 -81.99
CA ALA A 372 61.14 45.33 -83.26
C ALA A 372 60.67 46.77 -83.57
N GLU A 373 60.20 47.52 -82.56
CA GLU A 373 59.85 48.94 -82.68
C GLU A 373 61.09 49.78 -83.01
N ILE A 374 62.18 49.65 -82.25
CA ILE A 374 63.47 50.32 -82.55
C ILE A 374 63.99 49.96 -83.95
N LYS A 375 63.81 48.70 -84.39
CA LYS A 375 64.17 48.27 -85.75
C LYS A 375 63.26 48.87 -86.81
N ALA A 376 61.96 49.06 -86.52
CA ALA A 376 61.02 49.72 -87.41
C ALA A 376 61.31 51.23 -87.53
N GLU A 377 61.56 51.93 -86.42
CA GLU A 377 62.00 53.33 -86.40
C GLU A 377 63.31 53.52 -87.18
N LYS A 378 64.32 52.66 -86.92
CA LYS A 378 65.59 52.72 -87.68
C LYS A 378 65.40 52.40 -89.16
N ARG A 379 64.49 51.48 -89.52
CA ARG A 379 64.14 51.21 -90.93
C ARG A 379 63.44 52.38 -91.60
N LEU A 380 62.51 53.04 -90.90
CA LEU A 380 61.87 54.27 -91.38
C LEU A 380 62.93 55.36 -91.61
N LYS A 381 63.83 55.56 -90.65
CA LYS A 381 64.91 56.54 -90.77
C LYS A 381 65.92 56.23 -91.87
N VAL A 382 66.20 54.94 -92.14
CA VAL A 382 66.97 54.51 -93.33
C VAL A 382 66.18 54.77 -94.61
N LYS A 383 64.87 54.57 -94.63
CA LYS A 383 64.01 54.88 -95.79
C LYS A 383 63.90 56.39 -96.05
N GLU A 384 63.90 57.22 -95.01
CA GLU A 384 63.97 58.68 -95.10
C GLU A 384 65.32 59.16 -95.65
N LEU A 385 66.43 58.54 -95.23
CA LEU A 385 67.79 58.95 -95.63
C LEU A 385 68.26 58.38 -96.97
N GLY A 386 67.78 57.20 -97.37
CA GLY A 386 68.21 56.48 -98.58
C GLY A 386 67.13 56.29 -99.66
N GLY A 387 65.90 56.75 -99.42
CA GLY A 387 64.76 56.53 -100.32
C GLY A 387 64.34 55.06 -100.40
N GLU A 388 63.83 54.64 -101.56
CA GLU A 388 63.51 53.23 -101.85
C GLU A 388 64.64 52.47 -102.56
N CYS A 389 65.82 53.08 -102.68
CA CYS A 389 66.97 52.49 -103.37
C CYS A 389 67.74 51.53 -102.45
N ASN A 390 68.01 50.31 -102.93
CA ASN A 390 68.89 49.38 -102.23
C ASN A 390 70.35 49.78 -102.46
N ILE A 391 70.98 50.39 -101.46
CA ILE A 391 72.34 50.96 -101.53
C ILE A 391 73.37 49.93 -102.03
N GLU A 392 73.24 48.65 -101.66
CA GLU A 392 74.13 47.59 -102.14
C GLU A 392 74.02 47.31 -103.65
N ASP A 393 72.84 47.49 -104.25
CA ASP A 393 72.63 47.22 -105.67
C ASP A 393 73.08 48.42 -106.53
N GLU A 394 73.00 49.65 -106.02
CA GLU A 394 73.67 50.80 -106.63
C GLU A 394 75.19 50.67 -106.57
N ILE A 395 75.76 50.24 -105.44
CA ILE A 395 77.20 49.96 -105.31
C ILE A 395 77.63 48.91 -106.34
N LYS A 396 76.92 47.78 -106.46
CA LYS A 396 77.20 46.76 -107.49
C LYS A 396 77.09 47.30 -108.91
N LEU A 397 76.15 48.21 -109.18
CA LEU A 397 76.00 48.85 -110.49
C LEU A 397 77.18 49.77 -110.81
N ILE A 398 77.68 50.51 -109.82
CA ILE A 398 78.85 51.39 -109.93
C ILE A 398 80.12 50.54 -110.11
N ASP A 399 80.32 49.49 -109.30
CA ASP A 399 81.45 48.57 -109.41
C ASP A 399 81.50 47.89 -110.79
N LYS A 400 80.33 47.49 -111.32
CA LYS A 400 80.25 46.92 -112.67
C LYS A 400 80.66 47.92 -113.76
N LYS A 401 80.23 49.19 -113.64
CA LYS A 401 80.68 50.26 -114.54
C LYS A 401 82.19 50.53 -114.42
N LEU A 402 82.73 50.54 -113.19
CA LEU A 402 84.18 50.71 -112.95
C LEU A 402 85.00 49.54 -113.53
N LEU A 403 84.50 48.31 -113.43
CA LEU A 403 85.12 47.13 -114.04
C LEU A 403 85.12 47.19 -115.58
N ASP A 404 84.03 47.62 -116.20
CA ASP A 404 83.96 47.74 -117.66
C ASP A 404 84.84 48.90 -118.18
N ILE A 405 84.89 50.04 -117.47
CA ILE A 405 85.85 51.12 -117.76
C ILE A 405 87.30 50.62 -117.61
N GLY A 406 87.61 49.88 -116.53
CA GLY A 406 88.94 49.31 -116.31
C GLY A 406 89.36 48.25 -117.34
N ARG A 407 88.41 47.59 -118.01
CA ARG A 407 88.68 46.73 -119.17
C ARG A 407 89.00 47.55 -120.42
N GLN A 408 88.25 48.62 -120.67
CA GLN A 408 88.50 49.53 -121.80
C GLN A 408 89.88 50.19 -121.69
N ASP A 409 90.25 50.66 -120.49
CA ASP A 409 91.55 51.30 -120.22
C ASP A 409 92.74 50.35 -120.44
N LYS A 410 92.61 49.08 -120.03
CA LYS A 410 93.59 48.02 -120.35
C LYS A 410 93.71 47.76 -121.85
N ALA A 411 92.60 47.65 -122.56
CA ALA A 411 92.60 47.41 -124.00
C ALA A 411 93.25 48.57 -124.79
N LEU A 412 92.99 49.82 -124.37
CA LEU A 412 93.65 51.01 -124.92
C LEU A 412 95.14 51.03 -124.59
N SER A 413 95.53 50.70 -123.37
CA SER A 413 96.94 50.62 -122.94
C SER A 413 97.75 49.58 -123.72
N GLU A 414 97.17 48.41 -124.02
CA GLU A 414 97.81 47.40 -124.88
C GLU A 414 97.94 47.87 -126.34
N LEU A 415 96.97 48.63 -126.84
CA LEU A 415 97.00 49.18 -128.19
C LEU A 415 98.05 50.29 -128.33
N ILE A 416 98.21 51.13 -127.30
CA ILE A 416 99.29 52.12 -127.20
C ILE A 416 100.65 51.42 -127.22
N LYS A 417 100.88 50.39 -126.39
CA LYS A 417 102.16 49.64 -126.39
C LYS A 417 102.51 49.05 -127.75
N LYS A 418 101.54 48.47 -128.46
CA LYS A 418 101.77 47.94 -129.83
C LYS A 418 102.16 49.04 -130.82
N LEU A 419 101.57 50.23 -130.71
CA LEU A 419 101.94 51.39 -131.53
C LEU A 419 103.32 51.94 -131.16
N GLU A 420 103.68 51.97 -129.88
CA GLU A 420 105.02 52.35 -129.41
C GLU A 420 106.10 51.37 -129.91
N GLU A 421 105.85 50.06 -129.85
CA GLU A 421 106.76 49.04 -130.40
C GLU A 421 106.94 49.19 -131.92
N GLN A 422 105.86 49.42 -132.67
CA GLN A 422 105.93 49.69 -134.12
C GLN A 422 106.69 50.97 -134.43
N TYR A 423 106.43 52.06 -133.70
CA TYR A 423 107.12 53.33 -133.86
C TYR A 423 108.62 53.21 -133.56
N ASN A 424 108.98 52.56 -132.45
CA ASN A 424 110.37 52.33 -132.07
C ASN A 424 111.10 51.48 -133.10
N LYS A 425 110.47 50.43 -133.64
CA LYS A 425 111.04 49.62 -134.72
C LYS A 425 111.31 50.45 -135.97
N MET A 426 110.32 51.22 -136.45
CA MET A 426 110.50 52.10 -137.62
C MET A 426 111.55 53.19 -137.39
N ASN A 427 111.66 53.75 -136.18
CA ASN A 427 112.66 54.76 -135.88
C ASN A 427 114.08 54.18 -135.85
N LEU A 428 114.24 52.91 -135.45
CA LEU A 428 115.51 52.18 -135.48
C LEU A 428 115.91 51.81 -136.92
N GLU A 429 114.95 51.39 -137.75
CA GLU A 429 115.13 51.22 -139.20
C GLU A 429 115.51 52.55 -139.87
N ARG A 430 114.85 53.67 -139.53
CA ARG A 430 115.21 55.01 -140.03
C ARG A 430 116.64 55.39 -139.65
N SER A 431 117.03 55.23 -138.38
CA SER A 431 118.37 55.57 -137.88
C SER A 431 119.48 54.74 -138.55
N THR A 432 119.25 53.44 -138.78
CA THR A 432 120.20 52.59 -139.50
C THR A 432 120.34 52.99 -140.97
N LEU A 433 119.24 53.33 -141.65
CA LEU A 433 119.27 53.85 -143.02
C LEU A 433 119.94 55.23 -143.12
N GLU A 434 119.76 56.12 -142.13
CA GLU A 434 120.46 57.42 -142.09
C GLU A 434 121.97 57.27 -141.89
N ASN A 435 122.40 56.34 -141.03
CA ASN A 435 123.82 56.00 -140.88
C ASN A 435 124.40 55.39 -142.17
N GLN A 436 123.67 54.49 -142.85
CA GLN A 436 124.09 53.98 -144.16
C GLN A 436 124.22 55.12 -145.19
N ARG A 437 123.24 56.02 -145.28
CA ARG A 437 123.28 57.19 -146.18
C ARG A 437 124.50 58.08 -145.91
N LYS A 438 124.86 58.28 -144.63
CA LYS A 438 126.05 59.03 -144.24
C LYS A 438 127.34 58.35 -144.71
N ILE A 439 127.50 57.05 -144.45
CA ILE A 439 128.68 56.26 -144.87
C ILE A 439 128.85 56.28 -146.40
N TYR A 440 127.77 56.08 -147.16
CA TYR A 440 127.85 56.13 -148.63
C TYR A 440 128.25 57.51 -149.16
N LYS A 441 127.77 58.59 -148.54
CA LYS A 441 128.16 59.96 -148.91
C LYS A 441 129.64 60.22 -148.64
N GLU A 442 130.15 59.86 -147.46
CA GLU A 442 131.56 60.04 -147.07
C GLU A 442 132.54 59.15 -147.87
N ASN A 443 132.07 58.04 -148.43
CA ASN A 443 132.85 57.23 -149.37
C ASN A 443 132.91 57.90 -150.75
N LEU A 444 131.78 58.38 -151.29
CA LEU A 444 131.70 59.04 -152.60
C LEU A 444 132.58 60.30 -152.66
N GLU A 445 132.60 61.09 -151.59
CA GLU A 445 133.45 62.29 -151.48
C GLU A 445 134.95 61.94 -151.46
N ARG A 446 135.34 60.87 -150.76
CA ARG A 446 136.74 60.36 -150.76
C ARG A 446 137.18 59.83 -152.14
N ASP A 447 136.31 59.13 -152.85
CA ASP A 447 136.63 58.60 -154.17
C ASP A 447 136.73 59.72 -155.23
N ASN A 448 135.86 60.74 -155.17
CA ASN A 448 136.00 61.93 -156.02
C ASN A 448 137.32 62.67 -155.75
N TYR A 449 137.67 62.88 -154.47
CA TYR A 449 138.94 63.53 -154.11
C TYR A 449 140.16 62.73 -154.61
N ARG A 450 140.16 61.40 -154.44
CA ARG A 450 141.21 60.53 -155.00
C ARG A 450 141.31 60.64 -156.53
N LEU A 451 140.18 60.73 -157.22
CA LEU A 451 140.12 60.85 -158.67
C LEU A 451 140.70 62.20 -159.15
N GLU A 452 140.37 63.30 -158.49
CA GLU A 452 140.90 64.63 -158.80
C GLU A 452 142.41 64.72 -158.59
N VAL A 453 142.93 64.16 -157.49
CA VAL A 453 144.38 64.09 -157.22
C VAL A 453 145.10 63.29 -158.31
N SER A 454 144.58 62.09 -158.65
CA SER A 454 145.16 61.22 -159.68
C SER A 454 145.09 61.82 -161.11
N LEU A 455 144.12 62.68 -161.39
CA LEU A 455 144.01 63.40 -162.67
C LEU A 455 145.05 64.54 -162.76
N LYS A 456 145.23 65.31 -161.69
CA LYS A 456 146.23 66.39 -161.61
C LYS A 456 147.67 65.86 -161.70
N GLU A 457 148.00 64.78 -160.99
CA GLU A 457 149.34 64.17 -161.05
C GLU A 457 149.72 63.67 -162.45
N LYS A 458 148.74 63.37 -163.30
CA LYS A 458 148.96 62.88 -164.68
C LYS A 458 148.83 63.97 -165.75
N GLY A 459 148.78 65.24 -165.35
CA GLY A 459 148.84 66.38 -166.27
C GLY A 459 147.53 66.71 -167.00
N PHE A 460 146.38 66.19 -166.54
CA PHE A 460 145.06 66.51 -167.10
C PHE A 460 144.35 67.54 -166.23
N ASN A 461 143.86 68.62 -166.82
CA ASN A 461 143.17 69.68 -166.08
C ASN A 461 141.72 69.31 -165.74
N ASN A 462 141.09 68.41 -166.52
CA ASN A 462 139.71 67.95 -166.29
C ASN A 462 139.49 66.48 -166.67
N LYS A 463 138.49 65.86 -166.03
CA LYS A 463 138.08 64.45 -166.24
C LYS A 463 137.71 64.12 -167.70
N GLU A 464 137.21 65.10 -168.45
CA GLU A 464 136.83 64.98 -169.87
C GLU A 464 138.05 64.97 -170.83
N GLU A 465 139.19 65.52 -170.40
CA GLU A 465 140.42 65.59 -171.18
C GLU A 465 141.09 64.20 -171.22
N ALA A 466 141.16 63.53 -170.06
CA ALA A 466 141.63 62.15 -169.95
C ALA A 466 140.76 61.14 -170.71
N GLN A 467 139.45 61.40 -170.85
CA GLN A 467 138.52 60.50 -171.54
C GLN A 467 138.71 60.47 -173.08
N LYS A 468 139.28 61.52 -173.67
CA LYS A 468 139.52 61.59 -175.12
C LYS A 468 140.79 60.88 -175.59
N SER A 469 141.69 60.53 -174.66
CA SER A 469 143.00 59.92 -174.96
C SER A 469 143.00 58.37 -174.99
N VAL A 470 141.85 57.72 -174.80
CA VAL A 470 141.76 56.25 -174.67
C VAL A 470 141.33 55.58 -175.98
N ILE A 471 142.27 54.90 -176.64
CA ILE A 471 142.02 54.07 -177.83
C ILE A 471 141.25 52.80 -177.44
N LYS A 472 140.28 52.40 -178.29
CA LYS A 472 139.31 51.33 -178.02
C LYS A 472 139.90 49.90 -178.08
N LYS A 473 139.24 49.02 -177.33
CA LYS A 473 139.63 47.62 -177.05
C LYS A 473 139.63 46.70 -178.29
N GLU A 474 138.89 47.05 -179.34
CA GLU A 474 138.80 46.29 -180.60
C GLU A 474 140.12 46.34 -181.39
N LYS A 475 140.69 47.54 -181.57
CA LYS A 475 141.94 47.75 -182.30
C LYS A 475 143.18 47.15 -181.61
N ARG A 476 143.06 46.83 -180.31
CA ARG A 476 144.06 46.08 -179.53
C ARG A 476 143.95 44.56 -179.70
N LYS A 477 142.87 44.07 -180.31
CA LYS A 477 142.65 42.65 -180.60
C LYS A 477 143.16 42.32 -182.01
N GLU A 478 142.85 43.15 -183.00
CA GLU A 478 143.38 43.08 -184.37
C GLU A 478 144.92 43.05 -184.38
N LEU A 479 145.57 44.04 -183.75
CA LEU A 479 147.03 44.12 -183.64
C LEU A 479 147.69 42.96 -182.88
N LYS A 480 146.92 42.12 -182.18
CA LYS A 480 147.46 40.92 -181.52
C LYS A 480 147.32 39.68 -182.41
N GLU A 481 146.21 39.58 -183.13
CA GLU A 481 145.97 38.53 -184.12
C GLU A 481 146.96 38.65 -185.30
N GLU A 482 147.36 39.87 -185.69
CA GLU A 482 148.39 40.14 -186.72
C GLU A 482 149.81 39.69 -186.28
N ILE A 483 150.19 39.87 -185.02
CA ILE A 483 151.49 39.43 -184.48
C ILE A 483 151.58 37.89 -184.45
N ASP A 484 150.51 37.21 -184.03
CA ASP A 484 150.43 35.75 -183.94
C ASP A 484 150.49 35.06 -185.34
N GLU A 485 150.23 35.78 -186.45
CA GLU A 485 150.44 35.27 -187.81
C GLU A 485 151.90 35.38 -188.30
N TYR A 486 152.62 36.46 -187.97
CA TYR A 486 154.02 36.61 -188.40
C TYR A 486 154.96 35.60 -187.71
N GLU A 487 154.75 35.28 -186.43
CA GLU A 487 155.53 34.25 -185.73
C GLU A 487 155.39 32.85 -186.36
N LYS A 488 154.24 32.54 -186.99
CA LYS A 488 154.05 31.30 -187.77
C LYS A 488 154.87 31.26 -189.05
N VAL A 489 155.07 32.40 -189.72
CA VAL A 489 155.87 32.48 -190.95
C VAL A 489 157.36 32.36 -190.63
N GLU A 490 157.81 32.95 -189.52
CA GLU A 490 159.19 32.82 -189.02
C GLU A 490 159.58 31.35 -188.76
N GLY A 491 158.66 30.55 -188.19
CA GLY A 491 158.84 29.11 -188.03
C GLY A 491 159.02 28.34 -189.34
N ASN A 492 158.23 28.67 -190.38
CA ASN A 492 158.29 28.01 -191.69
C ASN A 492 159.55 28.37 -192.49
N LEU A 493 159.99 29.63 -192.47
CA LEU A 493 161.23 30.04 -193.13
C LEU A 493 162.46 29.45 -192.42
N THR A 494 162.44 29.33 -191.09
CA THR A 494 163.49 28.65 -190.32
C THR A 494 163.57 27.16 -190.65
N ALA A 495 162.44 26.51 -190.96
CA ALA A 495 162.43 25.13 -191.46
C ALA A 495 163.05 25.00 -192.87
N GLN A 496 162.79 25.95 -193.78
CA GLN A 496 163.44 25.95 -195.11
C GLN A 496 164.94 26.28 -195.05
N LYS A 497 165.36 27.18 -194.15
CA LYS A 497 166.78 27.49 -193.88
C LYS A 497 167.57 26.21 -193.51
N ASN A 498 166.99 25.36 -192.67
CA ASN A 498 167.56 24.05 -192.31
C ASN A 498 167.52 23.00 -193.45
N LEU A 499 166.64 23.16 -194.43
CA LEU A 499 166.50 22.24 -195.56
C LEU A 499 167.47 22.59 -196.72
N LEU A 500 167.79 23.88 -196.89
CA LEU A 500 168.85 24.35 -197.78
C LEU A 500 170.25 24.10 -197.20
N LEU A 501 170.45 24.32 -195.89
CA LEU A 501 171.69 23.94 -195.19
C LEU A 501 171.98 22.41 -195.23
N LYS A 502 171.00 21.58 -195.57
CA LYS A 502 171.15 20.14 -195.83
C LYS A 502 171.37 19.77 -197.30
N LYS A 503 171.23 20.70 -198.24
CA LYS A 503 171.46 20.49 -199.68
C LYS A 503 172.72 21.19 -200.21
N LEU A 504 173.27 22.15 -199.48
CA LEU A 504 174.55 22.78 -199.78
C LEU A 504 175.69 22.02 -199.12
N ASP A 505 176.05 20.91 -199.78
CA ASP A 505 177.33 20.24 -199.60
C ASP A 505 178.44 21.06 -200.27
N ASN A 506 179.52 21.36 -199.54
CA ASN A 506 180.80 21.85 -200.05
C ASN A 506 180.79 23.02 -201.08
N ARG A 507 180.44 24.24 -200.64
CA ARG A 507 181.04 25.48 -201.17
C ARG A 507 180.92 26.66 -200.19
N ASN A 508 182.03 26.97 -199.52
CA ASN A 508 182.27 28.30 -198.96
C ASN A 508 182.51 29.27 -200.13
N ILE A 509 181.94 30.47 -200.06
CA ILE A 509 182.48 31.64 -200.76
C ILE A 509 182.35 32.85 -199.81
N THR A 510 183.41 33.66 -199.76
CA THR A 510 183.63 34.85 -198.92
C THR A 510 184.00 36.03 -199.80
N GLU A 511 183.98 37.27 -199.31
CA GLU A 511 184.39 38.48 -200.07
C GLU A 511 185.93 38.65 -200.17
N GLU A 512 186.62 37.60 -200.61
CA GLU A 512 187.65 37.76 -201.66
C GLU A 512 187.21 37.08 -202.98
N GLU A 513 186.03 36.44 -203.04
CA GLU A 513 185.44 35.73 -204.20
C GLU A 513 183.88 35.79 -204.35
N TRP A 514 183.08 36.43 -203.48
CA TRP A 514 181.64 36.73 -203.69
C TRP A 514 181.26 38.12 -203.17
#